data_AF-A0A7R9JWC2-F1
#
_entry.id   AF-A0A7R9JWC2-F1
#
_cell.length_a   1.000
_cell.length_b   1.000
_cell.length_c   1.000
_cell.angle_alpha   90.00
_cell.angle_beta   90.00
_cell.angle_gamma   90.00
#
_symmetry.space_group_name_H-M   'P 1'
#
loop_
_entity.id
_entity.type
_entity.pdbx_description
1 polymer ?
#
loop_
_entity_poly.entity_id
_entity_poly.type
_entity_poly.pdbx_seq_one_letter_code
_entity_poly.pdbx_strand_id
1 'polypeptide(L)'
;MAAREAARTAVKNVRPILSIDSSEAKKRALNLYKAWYRQMPYVVMDYDIPKTVPQLRQKLREEFEKNKHITDIRVIDMLVIKLFVNCQLSQQLA
;
A
#
# COMPACT_ATOMS: atom_id res chain seq x y z
N MET A 1 -33.08 23.53 -6.11
CA MET A 1 -32.62 22.15 -6.40
C MET A 1 -31.33 22.12 -7.23
N ALA A 2 -31.13 22.99 -8.23
CA ALA A 2 -29.91 23.01 -9.08
C ALA A 2 -28.58 23.36 -8.36
N ALA A 3 -28.61 24.21 -7.32
CA ALA A 3 -27.40 24.61 -6.59
C ALA A 3 -26.74 23.44 -5.81
N ARG A 4 -27.51 22.42 -5.42
CA ARG A 4 -26.99 21.24 -4.72
C ARG A 4 -26.25 20.28 -5.66
N GLU A 5 -26.69 20.18 -6.92
CA GLU A 5 -26.00 19.36 -7.93
C GLU A 5 -24.71 20.00 -8.41
N ALA A 6 -24.70 21.32 -8.66
CA ALA A 6 -23.49 22.07 -9.01
C ALA A 6 -22.44 22.07 -7.89
N ALA A 7 -22.87 22.10 -6.63
CA ALA A 7 -21.97 21.92 -5.49
C ALA A 7 -21.40 20.50 -5.41
N ARG A 8 -22.13 19.47 -5.86
CA ARG A 8 -21.65 18.07 -5.89
C ARG A 8 -20.58 17.86 -6.96
N THR A 9 -20.70 18.50 -8.11
CA THR A 9 -19.69 18.49 -9.20
C THR A 9 -18.44 19.32 -8.87
N ALA A 10 -18.56 20.35 -8.03
CA ALA A 10 -17.43 21.15 -7.57
C ALA A 10 -16.59 20.50 -6.46
N VAL A 11 -17.07 19.40 -5.84
CA VAL A 11 -16.28 18.64 -4.86
C VAL A 11 -15.27 17.77 -5.58
N LYS A 12 -14.14 18.42 -5.91
CA LYS A 12 -12.80 17.85 -6.02
C LYS A 12 -12.58 16.87 -7.18
N ASN A 13 -12.41 17.43 -8.37
CA ASN A 13 -11.47 16.90 -9.38
C ASN A 13 -10.03 16.97 -8.83
N VAL A 14 -9.70 16.15 -7.83
CA VAL A 14 -8.31 15.93 -7.43
C VAL A 14 -7.73 14.95 -8.41
N ARG A 15 -6.62 15.32 -9.06
CA ARG A 15 -5.92 14.45 -10.01
C ARG A 15 -5.59 13.12 -9.29
N PRO A 16 -6.10 11.98 -9.78
CA PRO A 16 -5.69 10.69 -9.23
C PRO A 16 -4.19 10.52 -9.46
N ILE A 17 -3.46 10.13 -8.41
CA ILE A 17 -1.99 9.97 -8.49
C ILE A 17 -1.68 8.70 -9.28
N LEU A 18 -2.43 7.62 -9.05
CA LEU A 18 -2.25 6.35 -9.76
C LEU A 18 -3.57 5.62 -10.06
N SER A 19 -4.53 5.57 -9.13
CA SER A 19 -5.78 4.82 -9.30
C SER A 19 -6.98 5.74 -9.41
N ILE A 20 -7.87 5.42 -10.35
CA ILE A 20 -9.12 6.16 -10.58
C ILE A 20 -10.23 5.57 -9.69
N ASP A 21 -10.21 4.24 -9.53
CA ASP A 21 -11.21 3.49 -8.77
C ASP A 21 -10.65 2.82 -7.51
N SER A 22 -11.52 2.69 -6.50
CA SER A 22 -11.18 1.99 -5.25
C SER A 22 -10.86 0.50 -5.44
N SER A 23 -11.42 -0.13 -6.48
CA SER A 23 -11.16 -1.53 -6.83
C SER A 23 -9.73 -1.72 -7.34
N GLU A 24 -9.21 -0.76 -8.10
CA GLU A 24 -7.85 -0.75 -8.62
C GLU A 24 -6.83 -0.53 -7.49
N ALA A 25 -7.09 0.43 -6.61
CA ALA A 25 -6.27 0.68 -5.42
C ALA A 25 -6.14 -0.59 -4.56
N LYS A 26 -7.25 -1.30 -4.32
CA LYS A 26 -7.25 -2.58 -3.59
C LYS A 26 -6.42 -3.65 -4.30
N LYS A 27 -6.55 -3.79 -5.62
CA LYS A 27 -5.75 -4.76 -6.40
C LYS A 27 -4.26 -4.46 -6.26
N ARG A 28 -3.85 -3.19 -6.32
CA ARG A 28 -2.44 -2.78 -6.16
C ARG A 28 -1.93 -3.05 -4.74
N ALA A 29 -2.71 -2.73 -3.72
CA ALA A 29 -2.36 -3.04 -2.34
C ALA A 29 -2.19 -4.57 -2.12
N LEU A 30 -3.04 -5.39 -2.72
CA LEU A 30 -2.91 -6.86 -2.69
C LEU A 30 -1.69 -7.37 -3.44
N ASN A 31 -1.39 -6.79 -4.60
CA ASN A 31 -0.18 -7.14 -5.36
C ASN A 31 1.09 -6.78 -4.58
N LEU A 32 1.10 -5.62 -3.93
CA LEU A 32 2.18 -5.20 -3.03
C LEU A 32 2.33 -6.19 -1.86
N TYR A 33 1.23 -6.58 -1.21
CA TYR A 33 1.26 -7.59 -0.14
C TYR A 33 1.89 -8.91 -0.61
N LYS A 34 1.52 -9.39 -1.81
CA LYS A 34 2.11 -10.60 -2.40
C LYS A 34 3.60 -10.45 -2.72
N ALA A 35 4.01 -9.28 -3.22
CA ALA A 35 5.42 -9.00 -3.50
C ALA A 35 6.26 -9.02 -2.22
N TRP A 36 5.80 -8.33 -1.18
CA TRP A 36 6.47 -8.34 0.12
C TRP A 36 6.52 -9.73 0.75
N TYR A 37 5.46 -10.53 0.62
CA TYR A 37 5.44 -11.91 1.12
C TYR A 37 6.56 -12.78 0.53
N ARG A 38 6.90 -12.55 -0.75
CA ARG A 38 8.02 -13.21 -1.42
C ARG A 38 9.38 -12.66 -0.98
N GLN A 39 9.45 -11.37 -0.65
CA GLN A 39 10.69 -10.72 -0.20
C GLN A 39 11.06 -11.08 1.26
N MET A 40 10.09 -11.42 2.12
CA MET A 40 10.31 -11.77 3.54
C MET A 40 11.50 -12.71 3.82
N PRO A 41 11.67 -13.87 3.15
CA PRO A 41 12.81 -14.75 3.42
C PRO A 41 14.17 -14.10 3.12
N TYR A 42 14.26 -13.26 2.09
CA TYR A 42 15.50 -12.54 1.74
C TYR A 42 15.87 -11.54 2.84
N VAL A 43 14.89 -10.78 3.34
CA VAL A 43 15.12 -9.82 4.45
C VAL A 43 15.67 -10.50 5.71
N VAL A 44 15.25 -11.73 6.00
CA VAL A 44 15.78 -12.48 7.17
C VAL A 44 17.24 -12.85 6.97
N MET A 45 17.64 -13.20 5.74
CA MET A 45 19.04 -13.52 5.41
C MET A 45 19.91 -12.27 5.42
N ASP A 46 19.42 -11.17 4.85
CA ASP A 46 20.21 -9.94 4.66
C ASP A 46 20.44 -9.18 5.98
N TYR A 47 19.48 -9.19 6.90
CA TYR A 47 19.49 -8.38 8.14
C TYR A 47 19.74 -9.18 9.42
N ASP A 48 20.02 -10.48 9.31
CA ASP A 48 20.29 -11.41 10.44
C ASP A 48 19.31 -11.23 11.61
N ILE A 49 18.02 -11.12 11.28
CA ILE A 49 16.97 -10.82 12.25
C ILE A 49 16.67 -12.11 13.05
N PRO A 50 16.69 -12.08 14.40
CA PRO A 50 16.40 -13.25 15.24
C PRO A 50 14.89 -13.52 15.32
N LYS A 51 14.21 -13.59 14.17
CA LYS A 51 12.78 -13.88 14.04
C LYS A 51 12.56 -14.88 12.92
N THR A 52 11.65 -15.81 13.16
CA THR A 52 11.29 -16.79 12.14
C THR A 52 10.44 -16.13 11.04
N VAL A 53 10.58 -16.59 9.80
CA VAL A 53 9.78 -16.14 8.64
C VAL A 53 8.27 -16.06 8.93
N PRO A 54 7.62 -17.03 9.61
CA PRO A 54 6.20 -16.92 9.96
C PRO A 54 5.88 -15.75 10.90
N GLN A 55 6.75 -15.43 11.86
CA GLN A 55 6.57 -14.27 12.74
C GLN A 55 6.67 -12.95 11.96
N LEU A 56 7.58 -12.86 10.98
CA LEU A 56 7.67 -11.69 10.10
C LEU A 56 6.40 -11.52 9.27
N ARG A 57 5.87 -12.61 8.71
CA ARG A 57 4.61 -12.60 7.95
C ARG A 57 3.43 -12.16 8.81
N GLN A 58 3.38 -12.60 10.06
CA GLN A 58 2.36 -12.16 11.01
C GLN A 58 2.47 -10.66 11.31
N LYS A 59 3.70 -10.16 11.54
CA LYS A 59 3.93 -8.73 11.74
C LYS A 59 3.53 -7.90 10.52
N LEU A 60 3.85 -8.38 9.31
CA LEU A 60 3.41 -7.72 8.08
C LEU A 60 1.88 -7.65 8.02
N ARG A 61 1.18 -8.72 8.36
CA ARG A 61 -0.29 -8.73 8.42
C ARG A 61 -0.84 -7.73 9.44
N GLU A 62 -0.25 -7.66 10.63
CA GLU A 62 -0.63 -6.67 11.66
C GLU A 62 -0.50 -5.23 11.15
N GLU A 63 0.58 -4.90 10.44
CA GLU A 63 0.75 -3.56 9.84
C GLU A 63 -0.28 -3.24 8.76
N PHE A 64 -0.66 -4.22 7.92
CA PHE A 64 -1.74 -4.04 6.95
C PHE A 64 -3.11 -3.90 7.63
N GLU A 65 -3.36 -4.64 8.72
CA GLU A 65 -4.62 -4.55 9.48
C GLU A 65 -4.77 -3.20 10.20
N LYS A 66 -3.68 -2.61 10.71
CA LYS A 66 -3.70 -1.25 11.27
C LYS A 66 -4.24 -0.23 10.27
N ASN A 67 -3.90 -0.37 8.99
CA ASN A 67 -4.30 0.54 7.92
C ASN A 67 -5.69 0.25 7.32
N LYS A 68 -6.47 -0.69 7.89
CA LYS A 68 -7.79 -1.09 7.38
C LYS A 68 -8.83 0.04 7.36
N HIS A 69 -8.68 1.04 8.24
CA HIS A 69 -9.63 2.14 8.40
C HIS A 69 -9.52 3.21 7.30
N ILE A 70 -8.53 3.13 6.42
CA ILE A 70 -8.29 4.13 5.37
C ILE A 70 -9.25 3.90 4.21
N THR A 71 -10.15 4.85 3.99
CA THR A 71 -11.12 4.84 2.88
C THR A 71 -10.67 5.68 1.67
N ASP A 72 -9.74 6.62 1.89
CA ASP A 72 -9.28 7.55 0.87
C ASP A 72 -8.28 6.91 -0.11
N ILE A 73 -8.67 6.84 -1.38
CA ILE A 73 -7.90 6.23 -2.47
C ILE A 73 -6.48 6.82 -2.59
N ARG A 74 -6.35 8.14 -2.44
CA ARG A 74 -5.07 8.87 -2.57
C ARG A 74 -4.07 8.48 -1.47
N VAL A 75 -4.58 8.24 -0.26
CA VAL A 75 -3.75 7.83 0.88
C VAL A 75 -3.25 6.40 0.66
N ILE A 76 -4.12 5.52 0.16
CA ILE A 76 -3.76 4.14 -0.20
C ILE A 76 -2.66 4.14 -1.27
N ASP A 77 -2.83 4.91 -2.36
CA ASP A 77 -1.82 5.01 -3.43
C ASP A 77 -0.50 5.55 -2.90
N MET A 78 -0.52 6.58 -2.05
CA MET A 78 0.71 7.13 -1.45
C MET A 78 1.44 6.11 -0.57
N LEU A 79 0.70 5.36 0.24
CA LEU A 79 1.27 4.28 1.06
C LEU A 79 1.87 3.17 0.20
N VAL A 80 1.19 2.79 -0.88
CA VAL A 80 1.67 1.79 -1.84
C VAL A 80 2.96 2.25 -2.50
N ILE A 81 3.03 3.50 -2.98
CA ILE A 81 4.24 4.08 -3.59
C ILE A 81 5.40 4.07 -2.59
N LYS A 82 5.16 4.54 -1.36
CA LYS A 82 6.20 4.61 -0.32
C LYS A 82 6.81 3.23 -0.04
N LEU A 83 5.95 2.22 0.11
CA LEU A 83 6.39 0.85 0.37
C LEU A 83 7.04 0.19 -0.84
N PHE A 84 6.59 0.51 -2.05
CA PHE A 84 7.18 0.01 -3.29
C PHE A 84 8.60 0.55 -3.50
N VAL A 85 8.80 1.87 -3.33
CA VAL A 85 10.12 2.51 -3.45
C VAL A 85 11.11 1.91 -2.44
N ASN A 86 10.70 1.71 -1.19
CA ASN A 86 11.56 1.09 -0.18
C ASN A 86 11.97 -0.34 -0.55
N CYS A 87 11.05 -1.14 -1.10
CA CYS A 87 11.35 -2.49 -1.56
C CYS A 87 12.36 -2.49 -2.72
N GLN A 88 12.21 -1.56 -3.66
CA GLN A 88 13.09 -1.48 -4.83
C GLN A 88 14.51 -1.03 -4.45
N LEU A 89 14.64 -0.05 -3.55
CA LEU A 89 15.95 0.38 -3.04
C LEU A 89 16.67 -0.76 -2.30
N SER A 90 15.95 -1.59 -1.53
CA SER A 90 16.56 -2.77 -0.90
C SER A 90 17.04 -3.83 -1.89
N GLN A 91 16.42 -3.95 -3.06
CA GLN A 91 16.84 -4.89 -4.11
C GLN A 91 18.00 -4.38 -4.97
N GLN A 92 18.29 -3.08 -4.95
CA GLN A 92 19.39 -2.47 -5.72
C GLN A 92 20.69 -2.33 -4.89
N LEU A 93 20.58 -2.38 -3.56
CA LEU A 93 21.71 -2.27 -2.62
C LEU A 93 22.22 -3.62 -2.10
N ALA A 94 21.52 -4.72 -2.44
CA ALA A 94 21.97 -6.10 -2.24
C ALA A 94 22.55 -6.65 -3.55
#